data_AF-A0A2V9W7Z5-F1
#
_entry.id   AF-A0A2V9W7Z5-F1
#
_cell.length_a   1.000
_cell.length_b   1.000
_cell.length_c   1.000
_cell.angle_alpha   90.00
_cell.angle_beta   90.00
_cell.angle_gamma   90.00
#
_symmetry.space_group_name_H-M   'P 1'
#
loop_
_entity.id
_entity.type
_entity.pdbx_description
1 polymer ?
#
loop_
_entity_poly.entity_id
_entity_poly.type
_entity_poly.pdbx_seq_one_letter_code
_entity_poly.pdbx_strand_id
1 'polypeptide(L)'
;MTLRIDISDESERVVFTLTGRIQAEQVSELQVLLKSELPDHSLVLDLKEVKLVDRDAVRFLAEIEAQGVRLRNCSAFVREWICREQHGTQLSQK
;
A
#
# COMPACT_ATOMS: atom_id res chain seq x y z
N MET A 1 10.77 -4.47 -14.43
CA MET A 1 11.40 -3.55 -13.47
C MET A 1 10.88 -3.91 -12.10
N THR A 2 11.76 -4.22 -11.16
CA THR A 2 11.42 -4.83 -9.86
C THR A 2 11.06 -3.77 -8.84
N LEU A 3 9.99 -3.98 -8.07
CA LEU A 3 9.69 -3.18 -6.89
C LEU A 3 10.72 -3.53 -5.81
N ARG A 4 11.34 -2.53 -5.19
CA ARG A 4 12.18 -2.77 -4.01
C ARG A 4 11.36 -2.49 -2.76
N ILE A 5 11.38 -3.46 -1.85
CA ILE A 5 10.71 -3.40 -0.55
C ILE A 5 11.81 -3.46 0.50
N ASP A 6 11.88 -2.43 1.32
CA ASP A 6 12.80 -2.36 2.46
C ASP A 6 11.97 -2.38 3.74
N ILE A 7 12.31 -3.27 4.68
CA ILE A 7 11.57 -3.45 5.93
C ILE A 7 12.49 -2.99 7.05
N SER A 8 12.04 -2.00 7.81
CA SER A 8 12.76 -1.47 8.96
C SER A 8 11.89 -1.58 10.20
N ASP A 9 12.45 -2.08 11.31
CA ASP A 9 11.79 -1.99 12.61
C ASP A 9 12.06 -0.61 13.22
N GLU A 10 11.00 0.10 13.59
CA GLU A 10 11.05 1.38 14.28
C GLU A 10 10.33 1.23 15.62
N SER A 11 11.05 0.68 16.61
CA SER A 11 10.67 0.51 18.02
C SER A 11 9.34 -0.24 18.27
N GLU A 12 8.21 0.35 17.90
CA GLU A 12 6.84 -0.17 18.08
C GLU A 12 6.10 -0.35 16.75
N ARG A 13 6.77 -0.09 15.63
CA ARG A 13 6.19 -0.10 14.29
C ARG A 13 7.13 -0.74 13.30
N VAL A 14 6.59 -1.39 12.28
CA VAL A 14 7.38 -1.89 11.15
C VAL A 14 7.10 -0.98 9.96
N VAL A 15 8.16 -0.41 9.39
CA VAL A 15 8.11 0.52 8.26
C VAL A 15 8.53 -0.22 6.98
N PHE A 16 7.60 -0.32 6.04
CA PHE A 16 7.82 -0.84 4.70
C PHE A 16 8.08 0.31 3.75
N THR A 17 9.33 0.52 3.34
CA THR A 17 9.69 1.51 2.34
C THR A 17 9.59 0.89 0.96
N LEU A 18 8.73 1.45 0.11
CA LEU A 18 8.53 1.02 -1.25
C LEU A 18 9.24 1.97 -2.21
N THR A 19 10.12 1.41 -3.04
CA THR A 19 10.90 2.19 -4.02
C THR A 19 10.63 1.68 -5.43
N GLY A 20 10.19 2.59 -6.31
CA GLY A 20 9.96 2.30 -7.72
C GLY A 20 8.49 2.37 -8.14
N ARG A 21 7.99 1.30 -8.77
CA ARG A 21 6.61 1.17 -9.27
C ARG A 21 5.92 -0.01 -8.61
N ILE A 22 4.73 0.23 -8.07
CA ILE A 22 3.87 -0.83 -7.52
C ILE A 22 2.91 -1.28 -8.62
N GLN A 23 2.94 -2.58 -8.94
CA GLN A 23 2.10 -3.22 -9.96
C GLN A 23 1.32 -4.37 -9.33
N ALA A 24 0.24 -4.80 -9.98
CA ALA A 24 -0.61 -5.90 -9.50
C ALA A 24 0.17 -7.17 -9.14
N GLU A 25 1.22 -7.51 -9.92
CA GLU A 25 2.06 -8.68 -9.67
C GLU A 25 2.80 -8.61 -8.32
N GLN A 26 3.18 -7.40 -7.88
CA GLN A 26 3.93 -7.19 -6.64
C GLN A 26 2.99 -6.99 -5.43
N VAL A 27 1.74 -6.62 -5.68
CA VAL A 27 0.70 -6.43 -4.65
C VAL A 27 0.43 -7.72 -3.90
N SER A 28 0.32 -8.85 -4.61
CA SER A 28 0.07 -10.16 -4.00
C SER A 28 1.15 -10.56 -3.00
N GLU A 29 2.42 -10.31 -3.34
CA GLU A 29 3.56 -10.57 -2.46
C GLU A 29 3.55 -9.63 -1.24
N LEU A 30 3.31 -8.33 -1.47
CA LEU A 30 3.18 -7.35 -0.40
C LEU A 30 2.06 -7.71 0.57
N GLN A 31 0.93 -8.20 0.06
CA GLN A 31 -0.22 -8.58 0.86
C GLN A 31 0.11 -9.75 1.79
N VAL A 32 0.84 -10.75 1.31
CA VAL A 32 1.24 -11.90 2.13
C VAL A 32 2.19 -11.45 3.23
N LEU A 33 3.19 -10.62 2.89
CA LEU A 33 4.12 -10.03 3.85
C LEU A 33 3.38 -9.23 4.94
N LEU A 34 2.50 -8.32 4.52
CA LEU A 34 1.75 -7.47 5.45
C LEU A 34 0.81 -8.29 6.35
N LYS A 35 0.12 -9.30 5.81
CA LYS A 35 -0.74 -10.18 6.61
C LYS A 35 0.03 -10.99 7.66
N SER A 36 1.29 -11.30 7.41
CA SER A 36 2.15 -11.96 8.39
C SER A 36 2.51 -11.04 9.55
N GLU A 37 2.68 -9.73 9.30
CA GLU A 37 3.17 -8.76 10.29
C GLU A 37 2.05 -7.96 10.98
N LEU A 38 0.86 -7.89 10.38
CA LEU A 38 -0.31 -7.18 10.88
C LEU A 38 -0.75 -7.55 12.31
N PRO A 39 -0.74 -8.83 12.74
CA PRO A 39 -1.18 -9.20 14.08
C PRO A 39 -0.21 -8.75 15.19
N ASP A 40 1.08 -8.61 14.87
CA ASP A 40 2.15 -8.43 15.85
C ASP A 40 2.61 -6.97 15.97
N HIS A 41 2.48 -6.18 14.89
CA HIS A 41 3.05 -4.84 14.85
C HIS A 41 2.18 -3.77 14.18
N SER A 42 2.35 -2.52 14.60
CA SER A 42 1.78 -1.36 13.91
C SER A 42 2.54 -1.11 12.61
N LEU A 43 1.91 -1.38 11.47
CA LEU A 43 2.59 -1.28 10.17
C LEU A 43 2.47 0.12 9.57
N VAL A 44 3.56 0.58 8.95
CA VAL A 44 3.64 1.83 8.21
C VAL A 44 4.17 1.55 6.81
N LEU A 45 3.47 2.00 5.78
CA LEU A 45 3.99 1.96 4.40
C LEU A 45 4.52 3.33 4.03
N ASP A 46 5.80 3.45 3.72
CA ASP A 46 6.40 4.67 3.19
C ASP A 46 6.45 4.65 1.66
N LEU A 47 5.73 5.59 1.05
CA LEU A 47 5.61 5.72 -0.41
C LEU A 47 6.50 6.84 -0.98
N LYS A 48 7.51 7.31 -0.25
CA LYS A 48 8.33 8.47 -0.65
C LYS A 48 9.00 8.31 -2.00
N GLU A 49 9.42 7.11 -2.34
CA GLU A 49 10.12 6.79 -3.59
C GLU A 49 9.23 6.07 -4.61
N VAL A 50 7.91 6.04 -4.37
CA VAL A 50 6.93 5.46 -5.30
C VAL A 50 6.46 6.54 -6.27
N LYS A 51 6.83 6.38 -7.54
CA LYS A 51 6.45 7.33 -8.60
C LYS A 51 5.20 6.90 -9.37
N LEU A 52 4.93 5.60 -9.42
CA LEU A 52 3.83 5.02 -10.18
C LEU A 52 3.17 3.91 -9.38
N VAL A 53 1.85 3.94 -9.33
CA VAL A 53 1.00 2.97 -8.66
C VAL A 53 -0.09 2.57 -9.63
N ASP A 54 -0.25 1.25 -9.82
CA ASP A 54 -1.28 0.69 -10.68
C ASP A 54 -2.63 0.60 -9.96
N ARG A 55 -3.73 0.37 -10.69
CA ARG A 55 -5.08 0.40 -10.12
C ARG A 55 -5.27 -0.65 -9.02
N ASP A 56 -4.82 -1.88 -9.25
CA ASP A 56 -4.87 -2.93 -8.22
C ASP A 56 -4.01 -2.59 -7.00
N ALA A 57 -2.90 -1.87 -7.20
CA ALA A 57 -2.08 -1.38 -6.10
C ALA A 57 -2.79 -0.27 -5.30
N VAL A 58 -3.52 0.63 -5.96
CA VAL A 58 -4.38 1.62 -5.27
C VAL A 58 -5.43 0.93 -4.41
N ARG A 59 -6.15 -0.06 -4.96
CA ARG A 59 -7.18 -0.79 -4.23
C ARG A 59 -6.59 -1.49 -3.02
N PHE A 60 -5.44 -2.15 -3.19
CA PHE A 60 -4.73 -2.78 -2.11
C PHE A 60 -4.29 -1.80 -1.01
N LEU A 61 -3.73 -0.64 -1.38
CA LEU A 61 -3.34 0.41 -0.43
C LEU A 61 -4.55 0.90 0.38
N ALA A 62 -5.72 1.01 -0.26
CA ALA A 62 -6.96 1.38 0.41
C ALA A 62 -7.42 0.30 1.41
N GLU A 63 -7.33 -0.98 1.03
CA GLU A 63 -7.73 -2.11 1.88
C GLU A 63 -6.85 -2.22 3.14
N ILE A 64 -5.53 -2.10 2.99
CA ILE A 64 -4.63 -2.18 4.15
C ILE A 64 -4.73 -0.94 5.05
N GLU A 65 -5.02 0.24 4.50
CA GLU A 65 -5.27 1.44 5.31
C GLU A 65 -6.53 1.25 6.17
N ALA A 66 -7.57 0.61 5.62
CA ALA A 66 -8.77 0.22 6.36
C ALA A 66 -8.50 -0.87 7.41
N GLN A 67 -7.49 -1.72 7.21
CA GLN A 67 -7.04 -2.71 8.19
C GLN A 67 -6.19 -2.12 9.34
N GLY A 68 -5.82 -0.84 9.25
CA GLY A 68 -5.06 -0.13 10.29
C GLY A 68 -3.61 0.19 9.92
N VAL A 69 -3.17 -0.15 8.71
CA VAL A 69 -1.83 0.21 8.21
C VAL A 69 -1.77 1.72 7.92
N ARG A 70 -0.69 2.37 8.33
CA ARG A 70 -0.51 3.81 8.12
C ARG A 70 0.27 4.07 6.83
N LEU A 71 -0.31 4.81 5.89
CA LEU A 71 0.42 5.28 4.70
C LEU A 71 1.20 6.57 5.01
N ARG A 72 2.53 6.52 4.95
CA ARG A 72 3.46 7.64 5.14
C ARG A 72 3.98 8.14 3.80
N ASN A 73 4.18 9.45 3.70
CA ASN A 73 4.68 10.13 2.50
C ASN A 73 3.87 9.80 1.22
N CYS A 74 2.59 9.49 1.39
CA CYS A 74 1.66 9.21 0.30
C CYS A 74 1.40 10.52 -0.46
N SER A 75 1.72 10.54 -1.76
CA SER A 75 1.51 11.72 -2.59
C SER A 75 0.01 12.01 -2.74
N ALA A 76 -0.34 13.29 -2.91
CA ALA A 76 -1.73 13.70 -3.11
C ALA A 76 -2.39 12.97 -4.30
N PHE A 77 -1.60 12.64 -5.32
CA PHE A 77 -2.04 11.82 -6.46
C PHE A 77 -2.50 10.43 -6.02
N VAL A 78 -1.65 9.66 -5.32
CA VAL A 78 -2.02 8.31 -4.85
C VAL A 78 -3.22 8.37 -3.91
N ARG A 79 -3.28 9.38 -3.04
CA ARG A 79 -4.41 9.57 -2.13
C ARG A 79 -5.72 9.88 -2.85
N GLU A 80 -5.67 10.69 -3.92
CA GLU A 80 -6.82 10.94 -4.78
C GLU A 80 -7.30 9.64 -5.45
N TRP A 81 -6.38 8.80 -5.93
CA TRP A 81 -6.75 7.51 -6.52
C TRP A 81 -7.36 6.55 -5.50
N ILE A 82 -6.83 6.48 -4.27
CA ILE A 82 -7.41 5.68 -3.18
C ILE A 82 -8.85 6.11 -2.92
N CYS A 83 -9.08 7.43 -2.79
CA CYS A 83 -10.40 8.00 -2.61
C CYS A 83 -11.32 7.68 -3.81
N ARG A 84 -10.80 7.80 -5.04
CA ARG A 84 -11.57 7.47 -6.26
C ARG A 84 -11.92 6.00 -6.37
N GLU A 85 -11.05 5.08 -5.98
CA GLU A 85 -11.39 3.64 -5.98
C GLU A 85 -12.41 3.31 -4.90
N GLN A 86 -12.31 3.92 -3.71
CA GLN A 86 -13.32 3.79 -2.65
C GLN A 86 -14.69 4.29 -3.11
N HIS A 87 -14.76 5.35 -3.92
CA HIS A 87 -16.01 5.92 -4.44
C HIS A 87 -16.47 5.29 -5.79
N GLY A 88 -15.56 4.72 -6.56
CA GLY A 88 -15.81 4.12 -7.88
C GLY A 88 -16.30 2.68 -7.83
N THR A 89 -16.14 2.00 -6.70
CA THR A 89 -16.56 0.59 -6.52
C THR A 89 -18.09 0.42 -6.47
N GLN A 90 -18.89 1.49 -6.53
CA GLN A 90 -20.36 1.39 -6.60
C GLN A 90 -20.94 1.27 -8.02
N LEU A 91 -20.14 1.42 -9.09
CA LEU A 91 -20.63 1.41 -10.47
C LEU A 91 -19.96 0.34 -11.33
N SER A 92 -20.06 -0.93 -10.94
CA SER A 92 -20.14 -2.09 -11.87
C SER A 92 -20.16 -3.41 -11.10
N GLN A 93 -21.32 -3.80 -10.59
CA GLN A 93 -21.84 -5.12 -10.92
C GLN A 93 -23.25 -4.93 -11.46
N LYS A 94 -23.34 -4.95 -12.79
CA LYS A 94 -24.55 -5.12 -13.58
C LYS A 94 -24.68 -6.60 -13.91
#